data_AF-A0AAE3UJ65-F1
#
_entry.id   AF-A0AAE3UJ65-F1
#
_cell.length_a   1.000
_cell.length_b   1.000
_cell.length_c   1.000
_cell.angle_alpha   90.00
_cell.angle_beta   90.00
_cell.angle_gamma   90.00
#
_symmetry.space_group_name_H-M   'P 1'
#
loop_
_entity.id
_entity.type
_entity.pdbx_description
1 polymer ?
#
loop_
_entity_poly.entity_id
_entity_poly.type
_entity_poly.pdbx_seq_one_letter_code
_entity_poly.pdbx_strand_id
1 'polypeptide(L)' 'MSINLTNDTLQLVGVFQAQAHGHPEGAMVQMTCYMAEYTGEISAASEIEEITWLNYSDKDKISEVDKLIFDFLKEKDLLS' A
#
# COMPACT_ATOMS: atom_id res chain seq x y z
N MET A 1 15.96 5.88 14.21
CA MET A 1 14.57 5.56 13.81
C MET A 1 14.21 6.53 12.71
N SER A 2 13.91 6.02 11.51
CA SER A 2 13.72 6.83 10.31
C SER A 2 12.35 7.50 10.24
N ILE A 3 11.31 6.92 10.86
CA ILE A 3 9.94 7.42 10.75
C ILE A 3 9.15 7.15 12.03
N ASN A 4 8.26 8.07 12.42
CA ASN A 4 7.25 7.87 13.46
C ASN A 4 5.86 8.21 12.93
N LEU A 5 4.87 7.35 13.20
CA LEU A 5 3.48 7.60 12.84
C LEU A 5 2.79 8.44 13.92
N THR A 6 1.94 9.37 13.49
CA THR A 6 1.09 10.13 14.41
C THR A 6 -0.16 9.31 14.71
N ASN A 7 -0.19 8.63 15.87
CA ASN A 7 -1.26 7.67 16.23
C ASN A 7 -2.68 8.23 16.08
N ASP A 8 -2.90 9.52 16.41
CA ASP A 8 -4.22 10.16 16.37
C ASP A 8 -4.75 10.37 14.93
N THR A 9 -3.87 10.23 13.94
CA THR A 9 -4.22 10.34 12.51
C THR A 9 -4.45 8.99 11.85
N LEU A 10 -4.29 7.89 12.59
CA LEU A 10 -4.40 6.54 12.05
C LEU A 10 -5.86 6.22 11.72
N GLN A 11 -6.10 5.94 10.44
CA GLN A 11 -7.43 5.71 9.89
C GLN A 11 -7.45 4.43 9.07
N LEU A 12 -8.47 3.60 9.27
CA LEU A 12 -8.72 2.45 8.42
C LEU A 12 -9.17 2.94 7.05
N VAL A 13 -8.44 2.56 6.01
CA VAL A 13 -8.74 2.88 4.61
C VAL A 13 -9.73 1.85 4.05
N GLY A 14 -9.48 0.57 4.32
CA GLY A 14 -10.32 -0.51 3.84
C GLY A 14 -9.67 -1.89 3.98
N VAL A 15 -10.45 -2.92 3.62
CA VAL A 15 -9.99 -4.30 3.50
C VAL A 15 -10.20 -4.74 2.06
N PHE A 16 -9.12 -5.17 1.42
CA PHE A 16 -9.09 -5.56 0.01
C PHE A 16 -8.69 -7.03 -0.10
N GLN A 17 -9.29 -7.75 -1.05
CA GLN A 17 -9.01 -9.17 -1.24
C GLN A 17 -8.92 -9.50 -2.72
N ALA A 18 -7.86 -10.22 -3.11
CA ALA A 18 -7.64 -10.68 -4.48
C ALA A 18 -6.85 -12.00 -4.51
N GLN A 19 -6.72 -12.59 -5.69
CA GLN A 19 -5.90 -13.79 -5.90
C GLN A 19 -4.42 -13.48 -5.60
N ALA A 20 -3.78 -14.37 -4.83
CA ALA A 20 -2.37 -14.28 -4.50
C ALA A 20 -1.51 -14.47 -5.76
N HIS A 21 -0.66 -13.50 -6.08
CA HIS A 21 0.23 -13.56 -7.23
C HIS A 21 1.22 -14.74 -7.10
N GLY A 22 1.40 -15.54 -8.15
CA GLY A 22 2.31 -16.69 -8.16
C GLY A 22 1.86 -17.89 -7.31
N HIS A 23 0.64 -17.89 -6.80
CA HIS A 23 0.07 -18.98 -5.99
C HIS A 23 -1.02 -19.74 -6.75
N PRO A 24 -1.38 -20.96 -6.30
CA PRO A 24 -2.48 -21.72 -6.90
C PRO A 24 -3.79 -20.93 -6.91
N GLU A 25 -4.59 -21.19 -7.94
CA GLU A 25 -5.94 -20.63 -8.05
C GLU A 25 -6.76 -20.94 -6.78
N GLY A 26 -7.42 -19.91 -6.24
CA GLY A 26 -8.19 -19.98 -5.00
C GLY A 26 -7.42 -19.57 -3.74
N ALA A 27 -6.09 -19.41 -3.82
CA ALA A 27 -5.33 -18.77 -2.75
C ALA A 27 -5.55 -17.26 -2.77
N MET A 28 -6.23 -16.72 -1.76
CA MET A 28 -6.56 -15.29 -1.68
C MET A 28 -5.65 -14.55 -0.70
N VAL A 29 -5.19 -13.36 -1.08
CA VAL A 29 -4.57 -12.39 -0.18
C VAL A 29 -5.64 -11.43 0.31
N GLN A 30 -5.64 -11.16 1.61
CA GLN A 30 -6.42 -10.07 2.21
C GLN A 30 -5.45 -9.02 2.76
N MET A 31 -5.62 -7.77 2.34
CA MET A 31 -4.88 -6.62 2.85
C MET A 31 -5.82 -5.69 3.63
N THR A 32 -5.45 -5.38 4.87
CA THR A 32 -6.08 -4.34 5.69
C THR A 32 -5.20 -3.11 5.64
N CYS A 33 -5.69 -2.04 5.00
CA CYS A 33 -4.91 -0.83 4.74
C CYS A 33 -5.27 0.27 5.73
N TYR A 34 -4.24 0.96 6.24
CA TYR A 34 -4.38 2.13 7.10
C TYR A 34 -3.63 3.32 6.50
N MET A 35 -4.09 4.53 6.81
CA MET A 35 -3.44 5.78 6.45
C MET A 35 -3.17 6.58 7.73
N ALA A 36 -2.02 7.23 7.82
CA ALA A 36 -1.64 8.08 8.93
C ALA A 36 -0.64 9.13 8.45
N GLU A 37 -0.60 10.27 9.13
CA GLU A 37 0.52 11.21 9.02
C GLU A 37 1.76 10.62 9.69
N TYR A 38 2.93 11.05 9.22
CA TYR A 38 4.20 10.61 9.74
C TYR A 38 5.19 11.78 9.88
N THR A 39 6.19 11.59 10.72
CA THR A 39 7.33 12.49 10.87
C THR A 39 8.64 11.74 10.67
N GLY A 40 9.69 12.44 10.21
CA GLY A 40 10.98 11.84 9.87
C GLY A 40 11.20 11.70 8.37
N GLU A 41 12.17 10.88 7.99
CA GLU A 41 12.59 10.69 6.61
C GLU A 41 12.40 9.22 6.21
N ILE A 42 11.64 9.02 5.14
CA ILE A 42 11.45 7.69 4.56
C ILE A 42 12.75 7.29 3.86
N SER A 43 13.39 6.25 4.37
CA SER A 43 14.58 5.64 3.79
C SER A 43 14.55 4.13 4.00
N ALA A 44 15.13 3.39 3.05
CA ALA A 44 15.28 1.94 3.13
C ALA A 44 16.07 1.59 4.40
N ALA A 45 15.55 0.64 5.18
CA ALA A 45 16.13 0.23 6.46
C ALA A 45 15.75 -1.21 6.79
N SER A 46 16.56 -1.86 7.63
CA SER A 46 16.39 -3.27 8.03
C SER A 46 16.30 -4.20 6.81
N GLU A 47 15.23 -5.00 6.71
CA GLU A 47 14.99 -5.94 5.60
C GLU A 47 14.49 -5.29 4.29
N ILE A 48 14.21 -3.99 4.27
CA ILE A 48 13.71 -3.29 3.08
C ILE A 48 14.87 -2.91 2.16
N GLU A 49 14.93 -3.54 0.99
CA GLU A 49 15.99 -3.35 0.00
C GLU A 49 15.85 -2.02 -0.77
N GLU A 50 14.62 -1.63 -1.12
CA GLU A 50 14.34 -0.42 -1.91
C GLU A 50 13.05 0.27 -1.44
N ILE A 51 13.02 1.60 -1.54
CA ILE A 51 11.80 2.39 -1.43
C ILE A 51 11.64 3.24 -2.69
N THR A 52 10.44 3.21 -3.28
CA THR A 52 10.08 4.04 -4.42
C THR A 52 8.66 4.58 -4.25
N TRP A 53 8.40 5.73 -4.85
CA TRP A 53 7.06 6.32 -4.90
C TRP A 53 6.41 5.96 -6.23
N LEU A 54 5.24 5.32 -6.15
CA LEU A 54 4.45 4.93 -7.31
C LEU A 54 3.31 5.92 -7.54
N ASN A 55 2.92 6.09 -8.78
CA ASN A 55 1.72 6.81 -9.19
C ASN A 55 0.71 5.85 -9.81
N TYR A 56 -0.48 6.33 -10.13
CA TYR A 56 -1.56 5.48 -10.65
C TYR A 56 -1.20 4.79 -11.99
N SER A 57 -0.22 5.30 -12.75
CA SER A 57 0.22 4.67 -14.00
C SER A 57 1.16 3.47 -13.80
N ASP A 58 1.75 3.29 -12.61
CA ASP A 58 2.69 2.20 -12.29
C ASP A 58 2.02 0.85 -11.95
N LYS A 59 0.76 0.65 -12.38
CA LYS A 59 -0.02 -0.56 -12.08
C LYS A 59 0.56 -1.86 -12.65
N ASP A 60 1.45 -1.77 -13.62
CA ASP A 60 2.18 -2.90 -14.19
C ASP A 60 3.25 -3.46 -13.24
N LYS A 61 3.63 -2.71 -12.20
CA LYS A 61 4.69 -3.07 -11.24
C LYS A 61 4.16 -3.68 -9.94
N ILE A 62 2.83 -3.77 -9.79
CA ILE A 62 2.18 -4.12 -8.51
C ILE A 62 1.26 -5.34 -8.65
N SER A 63 0.90 -5.95 -7.51
CA SER A 63 0.08 -7.15 -7.46
C SER A 63 -1.42 -6.85 -7.72
N GLU A 64 -2.23 -7.89 -7.93
CA GLU A 64 -3.67 -7.74 -8.18
C GLU A 64 -4.42 -7.04 -7.04
N VAL A 65 -4.05 -7.31 -5.78
CA VAL A 65 -4.67 -6.63 -4.63
C VAL A 65 -4.28 -5.15 -4.58
N ASP A 66 -3.04 -4.82 -4.96
CA ASP A 66 -2.57 -3.43 -4.99
C ASP A 66 -3.28 -2.62 -6.09
N LYS A 67 -3.62 -3.25 -7.22
CA LYS A 67 -4.43 -2.59 -8.27
C LYS A 67 -5.78 -2.14 -7.72
N LEU A 68 -6.45 -2.98 -6.93
CA LEU A 68 -7.73 -2.62 -6.27
C LEU A 68 -7.55 -1.45 -5.30
N ILE A 69 -6.44 -1.42 -4.56
CA ILE A 69 -6.11 -0.33 -3.65
C ILE A 69 -5.83 0.96 -4.44
N PHE A 70 -5.09 0.89 -5.54
CA PHE A 70 -4.79 2.04 -6.40
C PHE A 70 -6.05 2.62 -7.04
N ASP A 71 -6.97 1.77 -7.51
CA ASP A 71 -8.29 2.19 -8.01
C ASP A 71 -9.06 2.94 -6.94
N PHE A 72 -9.16 2.38 -5.74
CA PHE A 72 -9.82 3.02 -4.61
C PHE A 72 -9.20 4.37 -4.24
N LEU A 73 -7.87 4.47 -4.20
CA LEU A 73 -7.18 5.72 -3.89
C LEU A 73 -7.38 6.75 -4.99
N LYS A 74 -7.41 6.33 -6.25
CA LYS A 74 -7.65 7.22 -7.39
C LYS A 74 -9.05 7.80 -7.39
N GLU A 75 -10.07 6.98 -7.11
CA GLU A 75 -11.47 7.41 -6.98
C GLU A 75 -11.68 8.44 -5.86
N LYS A 76 -10.79 8.45 -4.85
CA LYS A 76 -10.79 9.40 -3.73
C LYS A 76 -9.88 10.60 -3.96
N ASP A 77 -9.27 10.74 -5.13
CA ASP A 77 -8.26 11.76 -5.44
C ASP A 77 -7.05 11.75 -4.49
N LEU A 78 -6.74 10.59 -3.89
CA LEU A 78 -5.60 10.39 -2.98
C LEU A 78 -4.35 9.89 -3.70
N LEU A 79 -4.48 9.47 -4.96
CA LEU A 79 -3.38 9.02 -5.81
C LEU A 79 -3.45 9.71 -7.17
N SER A 80 -2.33 10.32 -7.58
CA SER A 80 -2.20 11.02 -8.86
C SER A 80 -2.01 10.07 -10.02
#